data_AF-B1I5B5-F1
#
_entry.id   AF-B1I5B5-F1
#
_cell.length_a   1.000
_cell.length_b   1.000
_cell.length_c   1.000
_cell.angle_alpha   90.00
_cell.angle_beta   90.00
_cell.angle_gamma   90.00
#
_symmetry.space_group_name_H-M   'P 1'
#
loop_
_entity.id
_entity.type
_entity.pdbx_description
1 polymer ?
#
loop_
_entity_poly.entity_id
_entity_poly.type
_entity_poly.pdbx_seq_one_letter_code
_entity_poly.pdbx_strand_id
1 'polypeptide(L)'
;MDGYQELSRAVLRKTYRDLCRGAGGGRRGTYLSARFFLDTPLFELLCRLAGVRPGFARQEMLRRAAAHRTKEVKIRPGPPGPLV
;
A
#
# COMPACT_ATOMS: atom_id res chain seq x y z
N MET A 1 21.06 -8.57 15.67
CA MET A 1 20.90 -7.89 14.36
C MET A 1 19.49 -8.06 13.79
N ASP A 2 18.73 -9.07 14.20
CA ASP A 2 17.43 -9.44 13.59
C ASP A 2 16.27 -8.48 13.87
N GLY A 3 16.28 -7.77 15.00
CA GLY A 3 15.18 -6.87 15.38
C GLY A 3 14.96 -5.71 14.39
N TYR A 4 16.02 -5.16 13.81
CA TYR A 4 15.91 -4.10 12.80
C TYR A 4 15.37 -4.62 11.46
N GLN A 5 15.67 -5.87 11.11
CA GLN A 5 15.12 -6.54 9.94
C GLN A 5 13.61 -6.77 10.09
N GLU A 6 13.20 -7.27 11.26
CA GLU A 6 11.80 -7.52 11.54
C GLU A 6 10.97 -6.24 11.59
N LEU A 7 11.51 -5.20 12.25
CA LEU A 7 10.91 -3.87 12.26
C LEU A 7 10.77 -3.31 10.84
N SER A 8 11.82 -3.43 10.01
CA SER A 8 11.78 -2.97 8.62
C SER A 8 10.67 -3.66 7.83
N ARG A 9 10.55 -4.99 7.97
CA ARG A 9 9.46 -5.77 7.36
C ARG A 9 8.09 -5.35 7.90
N ALA A 10 7.96 -5.05 9.18
CA ALA A 10 6.71 -4.58 9.77
C ALA A 10 6.28 -3.23 9.19
N VAL A 11 7.22 -2.28 9.07
CA VAL A 11 6.96 -0.96 8.47
C VAL A 11 6.53 -1.11 7.01
N LEU A 12 7.27 -1.87 6.20
CA LEU A 12 6.93 -2.10 4.79
C LEU A 12 5.54 -2.74 4.62
N ARG A 13 5.19 -3.72 5.47
CA ARG A 13 3.85 -4.35 5.47
C ARG A 13 2.75 -3.36 5.83
N LYS A 14 2.99 -2.47 6.80
CA LYS A 14 2.02 -1.43 7.18
C LYS A 14 1.81 -0.43 6.04
N THR A 15 2.89 0.07 5.44
CA THR A 15 2.83 0.96 4.27
C THR A 15 2.03 0.32 3.14
N TYR A 16 2.25 -0.97 2.85
CA TYR A 16 1.47 -1.69 1.85
C TYR A 16 -0.04 -1.72 2.16
N ARG A 17 -0.42 -2.00 3.41
CA ARG A 17 -1.83 -1.99 3.83
C ARG A 17 -2.47 -0.61 3.68
N ASP A 18 -1.71 0.43 4.00
CA ASP A 18 -2.19 1.81 3.90
C ASP A 18 -2.35 2.25 2.43
N LEU A 19 -1.51 1.74 1.52
CA LEU A 19 -1.71 1.89 0.07
C LEU A 19 -2.95 1.13 -0.43
N CYS A 20 -3.18 -0.09 0.07
CA CYS A 20 -4.32 -0.93 -0.34
C CYS A 20 -5.68 -0.39 0.11
N ARG A 21 -5.73 0.28 1.27
CA ARG A 21 -6.95 0.96 1.78
C ARG A 21 -7.43 2.11 0.88
N GLY A 22 -6.59 2.53 -0.08
CA GLY A 22 -6.98 3.38 -1.20
C GLY A 22 -7.19 4.86 -0.85
N ALA A 23 -7.35 5.65 -1.91
CA ALA A 23 -7.57 7.11 -1.84
C ALA A 23 -9.05 7.52 -1.70
N GLY A 24 -9.98 6.55 -1.71
CA GLY A 24 -11.43 6.79 -1.64
C GLY A 24 -11.94 6.72 -0.20
N GLY A 25 -12.61 7.78 0.27
CA GLY A 25 -13.23 7.85 1.61
C GLY A 25 -12.32 8.41 2.72
N GLY A 26 -12.79 8.34 3.97
CA GLY A 26 -12.25 9.00 5.17
C GLY A 26 -10.81 8.64 5.60
N ARG A 27 -10.04 7.93 4.76
CA ARG A 27 -8.63 7.56 5.01
C ARG A 27 -7.66 8.02 3.92
N ARG A 28 -8.08 8.96 3.07
CA ARG A 28 -7.24 9.54 1.99
C ARG A 28 -5.89 10.07 2.49
N GLY A 29 -5.84 10.67 3.69
CA GLY A 29 -4.61 11.17 4.29
C GLY A 29 -3.58 10.05 4.54
N THR A 30 -4.02 8.89 5.02
CA THR A 30 -3.15 7.73 5.26
C THR A 30 -2.58 7.18 3.95
N TYR A 31 -3.40 7.10 2.89
CA TYR A 31 -2.94 6.71 1.56
C TYR A 31 -1.87 7.68 1.02
N LEU A 32 -2.11 8.99 1.12
CA LEU A 32 -1.16 9.99 0.63
C LEU A 32 0.16 9.91 1.40
N SER A 33 0.11 9.81 2.73
CA SER A 33 1.31 9.65 3.56
C SER A 33 2.10 8.38 3.19
N ALA A 34 1.42 7.24 3.01
CA ALA A 34 2.07 6.01 2.58
C ALA A 34 2.68 6.12 1.18
N ARG A 35 2.07 6.90 0.28
CA ARG A 35 2.59 7.15 -1.07
C ARG A 35 3.82 8.05 -1.04
N PHE A 36 3.79 9.15 -0.29
CA PHE A 36 4.96 10.02 -0.09
C PHE A 36 6.12 9.27 0.54
N PHE A 37 5.84 8.39 1.51
CA PHE A 37 6.86 7.59 2.16
C PHE A 37 7.67 6.74 1.18
N LEU A 38 7.07 6.21 0.10
CA LEU A 38 7.77 5.42 -0.91
C LEU A 38 8.87 6.19 -1.66
N ASP A 39 8.83 7.52 -1.65
CA ASP A 39 9.79 8.38 -2.32
C ASP A 39 10.85 8.94 -1.35
N THR A 40 10.91 8.40 -0.12
CA THR A 40 11.86 8.85 0.91
C THR A 40 13.12 7.97 0.99
N PRO A 41 14.27 8.54 1.40
CA PRO A 41 15.47 7.75 1.71
C PRO A 41 15.25 6.70 2.81
N LEU A 42 14.32 6.96 3.73
CA LEU A 42 13.95 6.03 4.79
C LEU A 42 13.34 4.74 4.23
N PHE A 43 12.48 4.85 3.22
CA PHE A 43 11.94 3.67 2.53
C PHE A 43 13.06 2.83 1.88
N GLU A 44 14.03 3.49 1.23
CA GLU A 44 15.16 2.76 0.65
C GLU A 44 15.99 2.03 1.70
N LEU A 45 16.28 2.69 2.83
CA LEU A 45 17.02 2.09 3.93
C LEU A 45 16.29 0.86 4.47
N LEU A 46 14.98 0.97 4.72
CA LEU A 46 14.18 -0.14 5.23
C LEU A 46 14.09 -1.30 4.22
N CYS A 47 14.04 -1.02 2.92
CA CYS A 47 14.13 -2.05 1.89
C CYS A 47 15.48 -2.79 1.94
N ARG A 48 16.60 -2.05 2.02
CA ARG A 48 17.94 -2.66 2.11
C ARG A 48 18.09 -3.50 3.37
N LEU A 49 17.64 -3.00 4.51
CA LEU A 49 17.62 -3.75 5.78
C LEU A 49 16.78 -5.03 5.66
N ALA A 50 15.62 -4.96 5.00
CA ALA A 50 14.76 -6.12 4.77
C ALA A 50 15.26 -7.10 3.68
N GLY A 51 16.36 -6.78 3.00
CA GLY A 51 16.95 -7.61 1.94
C GLY A 51 16.22 -7.52 0.60
N VAL A 52 15.51 -6.43 0.32
CA VAL A 52 14.76 -6.23 -0.94
C VAL A 52 15.24 -5.00 -1.71
N ARG A 53 15.19 -5.08 -3.04
CA ARG A 53 15.55 -3.96 -3.92
C ARG A 53 14.47 -2.86 -3.83
N PRO A 54 14.79 -1.61 -3.46
CA PRO A 54 13.80 -0.55 -3.26
C PRO A 54 12.93 -0.28 -4.49
N GLY A 55 13.53 -0.18 -5.68
CA GLY A 55 12.79 0.07 -6.92
C GLY A 55 11.77 -1.02 -7.25
N PHE A 56 12.16 -2.29 -7.06
CA PHE A 56 11.25 -3.43 -7.24
C PHE A 56 10.12 -3.41 -6.19
N ALA A 57 10.46 -3.20 -4.92
CA ALA A 57 9.48 -3.14 -3.83
C ALA A 57 8.44 -2.02 -4.06
N ARG A 58 8.89 -0.83 -4.45
CA ARG A 58 8.02 0.31 -4.77
C ARG A 58 7.04 -0.04 -5.90
N GLN A 59 7.55 -0.55 -7.01
CA GLN A 59 6.72 -0.90 -8.17
C GLN A 59 5.71 -2.00 -7.81
N GLU A 60 6.14 -3.03 -7.09
CA GLU A 60 5.26 -4.15 -6.73
C GLU A 60 4.19 -3.75 -5.71
N MET A 61 4.53 -2.91 -4.71
CA MET A 61 3.57 -2.38 -3.75
C MET A 61 2.48 -1.55 -4.45
N LEU A 62 2.87 -0.66 -5.38
CA LEU A 62 1.94 0.16 -6.14
C LEU A 62 1.07 -0.68 -7.08
N ARG A 63 1.66 -1.65 -7.78
CA ARG A 63 0.94 -2.57 -8.69
C ARG A 63 -0.12 -3.37 -7.94
N ARG A 64 0.25 -3.96 -6.80
CA ARG A 64 -0.66 -4.75 -5.97
C ARG A 64 -1.75 -3.89 -5.32
N ALA A 65 -1.42 -2.70 -4.84
CA ALA A 65 -2.40 -1.77 -4.29
C ALA A 65 -3.43 -1.32 -5.34
N ALA A 66 -2.98 -1.06 -6.58
CA ALA A 66 -3.88 -0.75 -7.69
C ALA A 66 -4.83 -1.92 -8.01
N ALA A 67 -4.30 -3.15 -8.06
CA ALA A 67 -5.11 -4.35 -8.27
C ALA A 67 -6.12 -4.61 -7.13
N HIS A 68 -5.75 -4.30 -5.88
CA HIS A 68 -6.64 -4.39 -4.72
C HIS A 68 -7.86 -3.46 -4.89
N ARG A 69 -7.62 -2.22 -5.33
CA ARG A 69 -8.69 -1.24 -5.60
C ARG A 69 -9.65 -1.72 -6.68
N THR A 70 -9.15 -2.33 -7.76
CA THR A 70 -10.00 -2.87 -8.84
C THR A 70 -10.90 -3.99 -8.35
N LYS A 71 -10.46 -4.79 -7.36
CA LYS A 71 -11.29 -5.85 -6.75
C LYS A 71 -12.38 -5.27 -5.85
N GLU A 72 -12.07 -4.28 -5.01
CA GLU A 72 -13.07 -3.66 -4.12
C GLU A 72 -14.20 -2.96 -4.90
N VAL A 73 -13.89 -2.34 -6.04
CA VAL A 73 -14.92 -1.74 -6.92
C VAL A 73 -15.84 -2.81 -7.52
N LYS A 74 -15.32 -3.99 -7.86
CA LYS A 74 -16.13 -5.09 -8.41
C LYS A 74 -17.04 -5.77 -7.38
N ILE A 75 -16.75 -5.67 -6.08
CA ILE A 75 -17.49 -6.35 -5.01
C ILE A 75 -18.67 -5.51 -4.50
N ARG A 76 -18.77 -4.23 -4.84
CA ARG A 76 -20.00 -3.46 -4.58
C ARG A 76 -20.99 -3.70 -5.73
N PRO A 77 -22.01 -4.57 -5.58
CA PRO A 77 -23.12 -4.52 -6.52
C PRO A 77 -23.73 -3.11 -6.41
N GLY A 78 -23.93 -2.45 -7.54
CA GLY A 78 -24.72 -1.23 -7.59
C GLY A 78 -26.10 -1.50 -6.96
N PRO A 79 -26.76 -0.48 -6.38
CA PRO A 79 -28.12 -0.68 -5.88
C PRO A 79 -28.99 -1.25 -7.02
N PRO A 80 -29.93 -2.16 -6.72
CA PRO A 80 -30.88 -2.61 -7.73
C PRO A 80 -31.54 -1.37 -8.33
N GLY A 81 -31.43 -1.21 -9.65
CA GLY A 81 -32.13 -0.16 -10.37
C GLY A 81 -33.62 -0.25 -10.07
N PRO A 82 -34.34 0.88 -10.04
CA PRO A 82 -35.76 0.85 -9.73
C PRO A 82 -36.47 -0.02 -10.76
N LEU A 83 -37.28 -0.95 -10.26
CA LEU A 83 -38.26 -1.68 -11.06
C LEU A 83 -39.31 -0.67 -11.51
N VAL A 84 -39.18 -0.16 -12.73
CA VAL A 84 -40.22 0.58 -13.46
C VAL A 84 -40.26 0.05 -14.88
#